data_AF-A0A2J8JYU3-F1
#
_entry.id   AF-A0A2J8JYU3-F1
#
_cell.length_a   1.000
_cell.length_b   1.000
_cell.length_c   1.000
_cell.angle_alpha   90.00
_cell.angle_beta   90.00
_cell.angle_gamma   90.00
#
_symmetry.space_group_name_H-M   'P 1'
#
loop_
_entity.id
_entity.type
_entity.pdbx_description
1 polymer ?
#
loop_
_entity_poly.entity_id
_entity_poly.type
_entity_poly.pdbx_seq_one_letter_code
_entity_poly.pdbx_strand_id
1 'polypeptide(L)'
;VFPGNCWAFEGDQGQVVIQLPGRVQLSDITLQHPPPSVEHTGGANSAPRDFAVFFLLSFFTHQGLQVYDETEVSLGKFTFDVEKSEIQTFHLQNDPPAAFPKVKIQILSNWGHPRFTCLYRVRAHGVRTSEGAEGSAQGPH
;
A
#
# COMPACT_ATOMS: atom_id res chain seq x y z
N VAL A 1 11.48 12.38 4.59
CA VAL A 1 12.23 11.59 3.58
C VAL A 1 13.26 12.53 2.95
N PHE A 2 14.43 12.05 2.49
CA PHE A 2 15.45 12.90 1.85
C PHE A 2 15.39 12.73 0.33
N PRO A 3 15.56 13.81 -0.48
CA PRO A 3 15.61 13.71 -1.94
C PRO A 3 16.59 12.63 -2.40
N GLY A 4 16.17 11.80 -3.36
CA GLY A 4 16.97 10.68 -3.89
C GLY A 4 16.80 9.36 -3.15
N ASN A 5 16.33 9.34 -1.89
CA ASN A 5 16.05 8.11 -1.14
C ASN A 5 14.65 7.56 -1.45
N CYS A 6 14.44 7.18 -2.71
CA CYS A 6 13.17 6.67 -3.22
C CYS A 6 13.38 5.38 -4.02
N TRP A 7 12.31 4.61 -4.18
CA TRP A 7 12.25 3.55 -5.18
C TRP A 7 11.73 4.14 -6.49
N ALA A 8 12.61 4.20 -7.50
CA ALA A 8 12.26 4.64 -8.85
C ALA A 8 11.94 3.43 -9.73
N PHE A 9 10.85 3.51 -10.48
CA PHE A 9 10.49 2.53 -11.51
C PHE A 9 10.27 3.22 -12.86
N GLU A 10 10.46 2.48 -13.95
CA GLU A 10 10.33 2.98 -15.31
C GLU A 10 8.87 3.33 -15.65
N GLY A 11 8.66 4.45 -16.34
CA GLY A 11 7.34 4.94 -16.73
C GLY A 11 6.55 5.59 -15.58
N ASP A 12 5.23 5.69 -15.78
CA ASP A 12 4.25 6.32 -14.89
C ASP A 12 3.32 5.32 -14.18
N GLN A 13 3.42 4.03 -14.53
CA GLN A 13 2.62 2.95 -13.98
C GLN A 13 3.51 1.89 -13.32
N GLY A 14 3.12 1.44 -12.14
CA GLY A 14 3.90 0.50 -11.36
C GLY A 14 3.11 -0.04 -10.17
N GLN A 15 3.69 -0.99 -9.46
CA GLN A 15 3.02 -1.57 -8.29
C GLN A 15 4.01 -2.04 -7.24
N VAL A 16 3.61 -1.94 -5.98
CA VAL A 16 4.31 -2.54 -4.84
C VAL A 16 3.32 -3.34 -4.01
N VAL A 17 3.74 -4.53 -3.59
CA VAL A 17 3.01 -5.36 -2.63
C VAL A 17 3.77 -5.32 -1.32
N ILE A 18 3.08 -4.98 -0.24
CA ILE A 18 3.66 -4.82 1.09
C ILE A 18 3.13 -5.94 1.99
N GLN A 19 4.03 -6.78 2.48
CA GLN A 19 3.74 -7.72 3.56
C GLN A 19 3.75 -6.96 4.90
N LEU A 20 2.61 -6.92 5.57
CA LEU A 20 2.41 -6.32 6.88
C LEU A 20 2.93 -7.25 7.99
N PRO A 21 3.29 -6.71 9.18
CA PRO A 21 3.83 -7.49 10.30
C PRO A 21 2.83 -8.44 10.96
N GLY A 22 1.60 -8.51 10.47
CA GLY A 22 0.54 -9.40 10.93
C GLY A 22 -0.75 -9.14 10.17
N ARG A 23 -1.84 -9.79 10.59
CA ARG A 23 -3.17 -9.50 10.07
C ARG A 23 -3.63 -8.13 10.57
N VAL A 24 -3.93 -7.24 9.63
CA VAL A 24 -4.36 -5.87 9.92
C VAL A 24 -5.70 -5.63 9.23
N GLN A 25 -6.68 -5.13 9.97
CA GLN A 25 -7.87 -4.53 9.40
C GLN A 25 -7.50 -3.12 8.94
N LEU A 26 -7.21 -2.98 7.65
CA LEU A 26 -6.73 -1.72 7.06
C LEU A 26 -7.81 -0.64 7.08
N SER A 27 -7.40 0.59 7.38
CA SER A 27 -8.26 1.77 7.41
C SER A 27 -7.76 2.89 6.49
N ASP A 28 -6.44 3.08 6.41
CA ASP A 28 -5.85 4.21 5.69
C ASP A 28 -4.51 3.85 5.05
N ILE A 29 -4.18 4.58 3.99
CA ILE A 29 -2.84 4.60 3.39
C ILE A 29 -2.27 6.01 3.49
N THR A 30 -1.00 6.14 3.86
CA THR A 30 -0.27 7.41 3.75
C THR A 30 0.79 7.31 2.68
N LEU A 31 0.81 8.27 1.77
CA LEU A 31 1.94 8.54 0.88
C LEU A 31 2.70 9.77 1.37
N GLN A 32 4.01 9.72 1.25
CA GLN A 32 4.90 10.84 1.51
C GLN A 32 5.86 11.02 0.33
N HIS A 33 6.00 12.26 -0.13
CA HIS A 33 6.95 12.69 -1.17
C HIS A 33 7.63 13.99 -0.71
N PRO A 34 8.93 14.23 -0.99
CA PRO A 34 9.54 15.52 -0.73
C PRO A 34 8.75 16.67 -1.38
N PRO A 35 8.69 17.85 -0.75
CA PRO A 35 8.04 19.00 -1.35
C PRO A 35 8.83 19.49 -2.58
N PRO A 36 8.16 20.11 -3.58
CA PRO A 36 8.83 20.61 -4.79
C PRO A 36 10.03 21.53 -4.51
N SER A 37 9.99 22.29 -3.42
CA SER A 37 11.02 23.25 -3.00
C SER A 37 12.41 22.64 -2.74
N VAL A 38 12.50 21.33 -2.47
CA VAL A 38 13.79 20.65 -2.19
C VAL A 38 14.27 19.78 -3.35
N GLU A 39 13.56 19.80 -4.49
CA GLU A 39 13.92 19.00 -5.65
C GLU A 39 14.84 19.76 -6.61
N HIS A 40 15.98 19.16 -6.93
CA HIS A 40 16.97 19.75 -7.85
C HIS A 40 16.50 19.79 -9.31
N THR A 41 15.45 19.05 -9.66
CA THR A 41 14.90 18.91 -11.02
C THR A 41 13.80 19.90 -11.35
N GLY A 42 13.48 20.83 -10.45
CA GLY A 42 12.54 21.92 -10.72
C GLY A 42 11.05 21.55 -10.58
N GLY A 43 10.71 20.48 -9.86
CA GLY A 43 9.33 20.14 -9.51
C GLY A 43 9.14 18.66 -9.18
N ALA A 44 8.05 18.33 -8.49
CA ALA A 44 7.70 16.97 -8.06
C ALA A 44 7.05 16.12 -9.18
N ASN A 45 7.48 16.30 -10.43
CA ASN A 45 6.86 15.65 -11.60
C ASN A 45 6.96 14.12 -11.55
N SER A 46 7.98 13.59 -10.86
CA SER A 46 8.15 12.14 -10.67
C SER A 46 7.32 11.58 -9.51
N ALA A 47 6.60 12.42 -8.76
CA ALA A 47 5.74 11.94 -7.70
C ALA A 47 4.59 11.10 -8.29
N PRO A 48 4.12 10.06 -7.59
CA PRO A 48 2.90 9.37 -7.97
C PRO A 48 1.73 10.35 -7.93
N ARG A 49 0.82 10.25 -8.90
CA ARG A 49 -0.41 11.06 -8.96
C ARG A 49 -1.60 10.19 -8.62
N ASP A 50 -2.13 9.45 -9.58
CA ASP A 50 -3.28 8.58 -9.35
C ASP A 50 -2.79 7.20 -8.92
N PHE A 51 -3.41 6.64 -7.90
CA PHE A 51 -3.08 5.30 -7.42
C PHE A 51 -4.32 4.58 -6.90
N ALA A 52 -4.25 3.25 -6.91
CA ALA A 52 -5.28 2.36 -6.40
C ALA A 52 -4.69 1.48 -5.30
N VAL A 53 -5.55 1.15 -4.33
CA VAL A 53 -5.20 0.27 -3.21
C VAL A 53 -6.01 -0.99 -3.33
N PHE A 54 -5.35 -2.14 -3.25
CA PHE A 54 -5.99 -3.44 -3.31
C PHE A 54 -5.62 -4.29 -2.10
N PHE A 55 -6.58 -5.09 -1.71
CA PHE A 55 -6.41 -6.20 -0.79
C PHE A 55 -6.15 -7.47 -1.60
N LEU A 56 -5.16 -8.28 -1.19
CA LEU A 56 -4.85 -9.54 -1.85
C LEU A 56 -5.44 -10.70 -1.02
N LEU A 57 -6.51 -11.34 -1.53
CA LEU A 57 -7.07 -12.55 -0.95
C LEU A 57 -6.30 -13.76 -1.46
N SER A 58 -5.72 -14.57 -0.57
CA SER A 58 -5.19 -15.88 -0.94
C SER A 58 -6.16 -16.97 -0.51
N PHE A 59 -6.62 -17.79 -1.46
CA PHE A 59 -7.41 -18.98 -1.18
C PHE A 59 -6.54 -20.24 -1.26
N PHE A 60 -6.74 -21.18 -0.34
CA PHE A 60 -6.18 -22.52 -0.45
C PHE A 60 -7.21 -23.43 -1.12
N THR A 61 -6.91 -23.96 -2.31
CA THR A 61 -7.71 -25.03 -2.88
C THR A 61 -7.33 -26.36 -2.21
N HIS A 62 -8.30 -27.00 -1.57
CA HIS A 62 -8.15 -28.33 -0.98
C HIS A 62 -7.97 -29.38 -2.09
N GLN A 63 -6.74 -29.67 -2.54
CA GLN A 63 -6.32 -30.96 -3.15
C GLN A 63 -4.79 -31.16 -3.20
N GLY A 64 -4.01 -30.59 -2.26
CA GLY A 64 -2.56 -30.86 -2.16
C GLY A 64 -1.69 -30.32 -3.30
N LEU A 65 -2.27 -29.70 -4.34
CA LEU A 65 -1.57 -28.80 -5.25
C LEU A 65 -1.66 -27.38 -4.68
N GLN A 66 -0.53 -26.79 -4.27
CA GLN A 66 -0.47 -25.37 -3.93
C GLN A 66 -0.69 -24.53 -5.20
N VAL A 67 -1.95 -24.23 -5.52
CA VAL A 67 -2.30 -23.15 -6.43
C VAL A 67 -2.69 -21.95 -5.56
N TYR A 68 -1.76 -21.01 -5.42
CA TYR A 68 -2.07 -19.69 -4.85
C TYR A 68 -2.82 -18.89 -5.90
N ASP A 69 -4.15 -18.83 -5.78
CA ASP A 69 -4.93 -17.81 -6.49
C ASP A 69 -5.00 -16.57 -5.61
N GLU A 70 -4.38 -15.49 -6.06
CA GLU A 70 -4.44 -14.19 -5.39
C GLU A 70 -5.51 -13.33 -6.07
N THR A 71 -6.68 -13.21 -5.42
CA THR A 71 -7.74 -12.32 -5.89
C THR A 71 -7.52 -10.91 -5.37
N GLU A 72 -7.52 -9.92 -6.28
CA GLU A 72 -7.41 -8.51 -5.90
C GLU A 72 -8.79 -7.89 -5.62
N VAL A 73 -8.96 -7.34 -4.43
CA VAL A 73 -10.17 -6.60 -4.03
C VAL A 73 -9.85 -5.12 -3.92
N SER A 74 -10.54 -4.27 -4.68
CA SER A 74 -10.33 -2.81 -4.69
C SER A 74 -10.77 -2.16 -3.38
N LEU A 75 -9.85 -1.52 -2.69
CA LEU A 75 -10.09 -0.75 -1.46
C LEU A 75 -10.26 0.75 -1.71
N GLY A 76 -9.94 1.21 -2.92
CA GLY A 76 -10.20 2.58 -3.37
C GLY A 76 -9.20 3.10 -4.40
N LYS A 77 -9.55 4.24 -4.99
CA LYS A 77 -8.69 5.02 -5.89
C LYS A 77 -8.53 6.44 -5.38
N PHE A 78 -7.32 6.95 -5.46
CA PHE A 78 -6.91 8.20 -4.83
C PHE A 78 -5.95 8.97 -5.75
N THR A 79 -5.81 10.27 -5.47
CA THR A 79 -4.87 11.15 -6.13
C THR A 79 -3.99 11.82 -5.07
N PHE A 80 -2.68 11.65 -5.17
CA PHE A 80 -1.70 12.38 -4.36
C PHE A 80 -1.43 13.76 -4.97
N ASP A 81 -1.68 14.82 -4.20
CA ASP A 81 -1.59 16.21 -4.66
C ASP A 81 -0.30 16.88 -4.19
N VAL A 82 0.68 17.02 -5.08
CA VAL A 82 2.00 17.59 -4.76
C VAL A 82 1.94 19.03 -4.22
N GLU A 83 0.88 19.78 -4.51
CA GLU A 83 0.69 21.16 -4.04
C GLU A 83 0.05 21.22 -2.65
N LYS A 84 -0.69 20.18 -2.27
CA LYS A 84 -1.45 20.17 -1.01
C LYS A 84 -0.59 19.92 0.22
N SER A 85 0.25 18.89 0.19
CA SER A 85 1.09 18.49 1.33
C SER A 85 2.11 17.42 0.93
N GLU A 86 3.30 17.47 1.55
CA GLU A 86 4.32 16.43 1.43
C GLU A 86 3.89 15.06 1.97
N ILE A 87 2.95 15.03 2.92
CA ILE A 87 2.42 13.83 3.56
C ILE A 87 0.89 13.86 3.45
N GLN A 88 0.31 12.83 2.84
CA GLN A 88 -1.13 12.73 2.65
C GLN A 88 -1.62 11.35 3.07
N THR A 89 -2.69 11.35 3.87
CA THR A 89 -3.36 10.14 4.33
C THR A 89 -4.70 10.02 3.63
N PHE A 90 -4.99 8.83 3.14
CA PHE A 90 -6.15 8.49 2.34
C PHE A 90 -6.94 7.41 3.07
N HIS A 91 -8.15 7.76 3.47
CA HIS A 91 -9.08 6.80 4.05
C HIS A 91 -9.61 5.87 2.95
N LEU A 92 -9.64 4.57 3.23
CA LEU A 92 -10.12 3.59 2.27
C LEU A 92 -11.60 3.82 1.92
N GLN A 93 -11.96 3.60 0.65
CA GLN A 93 -13.34 3.79 0.16
C GLN A 93 -14.20 2.56 0.43
N ASN A 94 -13.59 1.37 0.43
CA ASN A 94 -14.22 0.11 0.75
C ASN A 94 -13.49 -0.56 1.92
N ASP A 95 -14.26 -1.21 2.79
CA ASP A 95 -13.70 -1.97 3.89
C ASP A 95 -13.07 -3.28 3.40
N PRO A 96 -11.87 -3.64 3.88
CA PRO A 96 -11.31 -4.96 3.65
C PRO A 96 -12.24 -6.04 4.21
N PRO A 97 -12.49 -7.13 3.46
CA PRO A 97 -13.41 -8.19 3.90
C PRO A 97 -12.87 -8.97 5.12
N ALA A 98 -11.58 -8.90 5.38
CA ALA A 98 -10.92 -9.52 6.53
C ALA A 98 -9.61 -8.82 6.85
N ALA A 99 -9.07 -9.05 8.05
CA ALA A 99 -7.71 -8.67 8.39
C ALA A 99 -6.69 -9.59 7.71
N PHE A 100 -5.71 -9.01 7.02
CA PHE A 100 -4.76 -9.77 6.20
C PHE A 100 -3.39 -9.12 6.19
N PRO A 101 -2.32 -9.88 5.92
CA PRO A 101 -0.99 -9.34 6.03
C PRO A 101 -0.43 -8.84 4.69
N LYS A 102 -1.23 -8.62 3.64
CA LYS A 102 -0.76 -8.09 2.35
C LYS A 102 -1.65 -6.96 1.83
N VAL A 103 -1.02 -5.90 1.35
CA VAL A 103 -1.67 -4.81 0.62
C VAL A 103 -0.90 -4.52 -0.66
N LYS A 104 -1.62 -4.26 -1.74
CA LYS A 104 -1.05 -3.84 -3.02
C LYS A 104 -1.36 -2.37 -3.25
N ILE A 105 -0.33 -1.59 -3.59
CA ILE A 105 -0.46 -0.22 -4.05
C ILE A 105 -0.10 -0.21 -5.53
N GLN A 106 -1.05 0.18 -6.38
CA GLN A 106 -0.86 0.30 -7.81
C GLN A 106 -0.82 1.78 -8.19
N ILE A 107 0.32 2.24 -8.70
CA ILE A 107 0.46 3.58 -9.27
C ILE A 107 -0.08 3.54 -10.71
N LEU A 108 -0.99 4.46 -11.02
CA LEU A 108 -1.70 4.57 -12.29
C LEU A 108 -1.16 5.72 -13.16
N SER A 109 -0.57 6.73 -12.54
CA SER A 109 0.02 7.88 -13.23
C SER A 109 1.02 8.60 -12.31
N ASN A 110 1.83 9.48 -12.90
CA ASN A 110 2.67 10.44 -12.18
C ASN A 110 2.32 11.89 -12.57
N TRP A 111 3.06 12.85 -12.03
CA TRP A 111 2.88 14.28 -12.32
C TRP A 111 3.59 14.77 -13.60
N GLY A 112 3.87 13.88 -14.55
CA GLY A 112 4.36 14.20 -15.89
C GLY A 112 5.85 13.96 -16.11
N HIS A 113 6.54 13.25 -15.22
CA HIS A 113 7.93 12.87 -15.48
C HIS A 113 8.00 11.78 -16.57
N PRO A 114 8.73 12.00 -17.69
CA PRO A 114 8.56 11.22 -18.91
C PRO A 114 9.23 9.83 -18.90
N ARG A 115 10.04 9.51 -17.88
CA ARG A 115 10.85 8.28 -17.87
C ARG A 115 10.63 7.39 -16.65
N PHE A 116 10.21 7.94 -15.53
CA PHE A 116 10.16 7.22 -14.26
C PHE A 116 9.24 7.90 -13.26
N THR A 117 8.88 7.13 -12.24
CA THR A 117 8.14 7.59 -11.06
C THR A 117 8.88 7.17 -9.80
N CYS A 118 8.91 8.04 -8.80
CA CYS A 118 9.64 7.88 -7.55
C CYS A 118 8.68 7.71 -6.38
N LEU A 119 8.66 6.51 -5.79
CA LEU A 119 7.90 6.24 -4.58
C LEU A 119 8.82 6.34 -3.35
N TYR A 120 8.59 7.34 -2.50
CA TYR A 120 9.44 7.59 -1.33
C TYR A 120 9.01 6.79 -0.10
N ARG A 121 7.77 6.97 0.37
CA ARG A 121 7.29 6.22 1.55
C ARG A 121 5.79 5.98 1.47
N VAL A 122 5.43 4.72 1.64
CA VAL A 122 4.07 4.25 1.87
C VAL A 122 3.95 3.82 3.33
N ARG A 123 2.83 4.14 3.97
CA ARG A 123 2.45 3.59 5.27
C ARG A 123 1.05 3.02 5.16
N ALA A 124 0.84 1.83 5.71
CA ALA A 124 -0.47 1.23 5.83
C ALA A 124 -0.91 1.29 7.30
N HIS A 125 -2.13 1.74 7.53
CA HIS A 125 -2.70 1.94 8.86
C HIS A 125 -3.90 1.04 9.07
N GLY A 126 -4.11 0.64 10.30
CA GLY A 126 -5.23 -0.21 10.68
C GLY A 126 -5.03 -0.83 12.04
N VAL A 127 -6.00 -1.65 12.45
CA VAL A 127 -5.95 -2.36 13.72
C VAL A 127 -5.39 -3.75 13.48
N ARG A 128 -4.30 -4.09 14.19
CA ARG A 128 -3.78 -5.46 14.18
C ARG A 128 -4.77 -6.37 14.90
N THR A 129 -5.20 -7.43 14.24
CA THR A 129 -5.96 -8.49 14.89
C THR A 129 -4.98 -9.48 15.50
N SER A 130 -5.06 -9.72 16.80
CA SER A 130 -4.44 -10.90 17.39
C SER A 130 -5.19 -12.12 16.87
N GLU A 131 -4.51 -13.05 16.20
CA GLU A 131 -5.02 -14.43 16.16
C GLU A 131 -5.25 -14.85 17.62
N GLY A 132 -6.44 -15.37 17.92
CA GLY A 132 -6.86 -15.67 19.28
C GLY A 132 -5.84 -16.52 20.01
N ALA A 133 -5.78 -16.35 21.33
CA ALA A 133 -5.19 -17.32 22.23
C ALA A 133 -5.72 -18.73 21.88
N GLU A 134 -4.89 -19.54 21.24
CA GLU A 134 -5.13 -20.97 21.11
C GLU A 134 -4.95 -21.61 22.50
N GLY A 135 -6.09 -21.88 23.15
CA GLY A 135 -6.30 -22.96 24.12
C GLY A 135 -5.35 -23.10 25.30
N SER A 136 -5.57 -22.35 26.39
CA SER A 136 -5.27 -22.90 27.73
C SER A 136 -6.43 -23.78 28.17
N ALA A 137 -6.41 -25.05 27.75
CA ALA A 137 -7.17 -26.08 28.45
C ALA A 137 -6.58 -26.24 29.86
N GLN A 138 -7.13 -25.52 30.83
CA GLN A 138 -6.99 -25.88 32.24
C GLN A 138 -7.72 -27.22 32.43
N GLY A 139 -6.96 -28.30 32.59
CA GLY A 139 -7.49 -29.57 33.08
C GLY A 139 -7.94 -29.42 34.55
N PRO A 140 -9.02 -30.09 34.97
CA PRO A 140 -9.43 -30.07 36.37
C PRO A 140 -8.44 -30.87 37.22
N HIS A 141 -8.05 -30.27 38.35
CA HIS A 141 -7.41 -30.96 39.47
C HIS A 141 -8.42 -31.78 40.26
#